data_AF-A0A1Y4BBS3-F1
#
_entry.id   AF-A0A1Y4BBS3-F1
#
_cell.length_a   1.000
_cell.length_b   1.000
_cell.length_c   1.000
_cell.angle_alpha   90.00
_cell.angle_beta   90.00
_cell.angle_gamma   90.00
#
_symmetry.space_group_name_H-M   'P 1'
#
loop_
_entity.id
_entity.type
_entity.pdbx_description
1 polymer ?
#
loop_
_entity_poly.entity_id
_entity_poly.type
_entity_poly.pdbx_seq_one_letter_code
_entity_poly.pdbx_strand_id
1 'polypeptide(L)' 'MIYAMSGKKKIPIGLGNTFAKCPMCGVLHPVDLPDLIMQTDGDLENVQVYCERCTQKRALAQAGAHRGKGVQTHG' A
#
# COMPACT_ATOMS: atom_id res chain seq x y z
N MET A 1 19.02 8.40 4.07
CA MET A 1 19.09 7.19 4.92
C MET A 1 18.10 7.33 6.05
N ILE A 2 17.10 6.45 6.12
CA ILE A 2 16.03 6.48 7.13
C ILE A 2 16.35 5.42 8.20
N TYR A 3 16.03 5.70 9.47
CA TYR A 3 16.28 4.81 10.59
C TYR A 3 15.05 4.68 11.48
N ALA A 4 14.77 3.47 11.95
CA ALA A 4 13.88 3.25 13.08
C ALA A 4 14.68 3.40 14.38
N MET A 5 14.12 4.10 15.36
CA MET A 5 14.72 4.22 16.70
C MET A 5 14.13 3.16 17.62
N SER A 6 14.98 2.31 18.20
CA SER A 6 14.63 1.39 19.28
C SER A 6 15.40 1.79 20.54
N GLY A 7 14.76 2.60 21.38
CA GLY A 7 15.43 3.30 22.48
C GLY A 7 16.53 4.23 21.94
N LYS A 8 17.79 3.95 22.28
CA LYS A 8 18.97 4.70 21.80
C LYS A 8 19.63 4.09 20.55
N LYS A 9 19.13 2.95 20.06
CA LYS A 9 19.70 2.24 18.90
C LYS A 9 19.03 2.69 17.61
N LYS A 10 19.86 2.95 16.59
CA LYS A 10 19.42 3.23 15.21
C LYS A 10 19.39 1.93 14.42
N ILE A 11 18.24 1.58 13.88
CA ILE A 11 18.06 0.42 13.00
C ILE A 11 17.91 0.98 11.57
N PRO A 12 18.84 0.70 10.65
CA PRO A 12 18.73 1.18 9.27
C PRO A 12 17.49 0.59 8.62
N ILE A 13 16.68 1.40 7.96
CA ILE A 13 15.52 0.96 7.17
C ILE A 13 15.95 0.84 5.71
N GLY A 14 15.71 -0.31 5.09
CA GLY A 14 15.97 -0.56 3.68
C GLY A 14 15.10 -1.70 3.10
N LEU A 15 15.33 -2.05 1.84
CA LEU A 15 14.49 -2.97 1.05
C LEU A 15 14.27 -4.37 1.66
N GLY A 16 15.13 -4.78 2.60
CA GLY A 16 15.08 -6.12 3.20
C GLY A 16 14.41 -6.21 4.57
N ASN A 17 14.05 -5.09 5.21
CA ASN A 17 13.59 -5.11 6.60
C ASN A 17 12.32 -4.28 6.88
N THR A 18 11.68 -3.77 5.84
CA THR A 18 10.39 -3.09 5.92
C THR A 18 9.26 -4.01 5.47
N PHE A 19 8.26 -4.17 6.33
CA PHE A 19 7.12 -5.02 6.09
C PHE A 19 5.83 -4.31 6.45
N ALA A 20 4.78 -4.57 5.67
CA ALA A 20 3.43 -4.13 5.97
C ALA A 20 2.52 -5.34 6.17
N LYS A 21 1.54 -5.19 7.05
CA LYS A 21 0.47 -6.16 7.24
C LYS A 21 -0.69 -5.79 6.31
N CYS A 22 -1.05 -6.70 5.41
CA CYS A 22 -2.19 -6.48 4.53
C CYS A 22 -3.48 -6.42 5.35
N PRO A 23 -4.30 -5.34 5.24
CA PRO A 23 -5.51 -5.19 6.03
C PRO A 23 -6.62 -6.17 5.64
N MET A 24 -6.57 -6.75 4.44
CA MET A 24 -7.59 -7.70 3.96
C MET A 24 -7.38 -9.14 4.40
N CYS A 25 -6.14 -9.63 4.34
CA CYS A 25 -5.85 -11.05 4.59
C CYS A 25 -4.87 -11.26 5.75
N GLY A 26 -4.33 -10.19 6.33
CA GLY A 26 -3.42 -10.25 7.47
C GLY A 26 -1.99 -10.71 7.15
N VAL A 27 -1.67 -11.03 5.89
CA VAL A 27 -0.32 -11.47 5.51
C VAL A 27 0.68 -10.34 5.71
N LEU A 28 1.85 -10.68 6.25
CA LEU A 28 3.00 -9.79 6.33
C LEU A 28 3.80 -9.92 5.04
N HIS A 29 4.06 -8.81 4.35
CA HIS A 29 4.80 -8.80 3.09
C HIS A 29 5.81 -7.66 3.04
N PRO A 30 6.92 -7.81 2.30
CA PRO A 30 7.91 -6.76 2.17
C PRO A 30 7.32 -5.55 1.44
N VAL A 31 7.80 -4.36 1.79
CA VAL A 31 7.45 -3.09 1.16
C VAL A 31 8.69 -2.24 0.98
N ASP A 32 8.71 -1.45 -0.09
CA ASP A 32 9.71 -0.39 -0.29
C ASP A 32 9.20 0.88 0.41
N LEU A 33 9.70 1.15 1.62
CA LEU A 33 9.25 2.30 2.39
C LEU A 33 9.63 3.65 1.74
N PRO A 34 10.87 3.85 1.23
CA PRO A 34 11.20 5.04 0.44
C PRO A 34 10.23 5.31 -0.71
N ASP A 35 9.93 4.29 -1.52
CA ASP A 35 8.99 4.44 -2.63
C ASP A 35 7.58 4.77 -2.14
N LEU A 36 7.13 4.14 -1.06
CA LEU A 36 5.83 4.42 -0.46
C LEU A 36 5.71 5.87 0.03
N ILE A 37 6.75 6.39 0.70
CA ILE A 37 6.82 7.78 1.15
C ILE A 37 6.73 8.75 -0.04
N MET A 38 7.40 8.43 -1.15
CA MET A 38 7.35 9.26 -2.36
C MET A 38 5.96 9.26 -3.02
N GLN A 39 5.24 8.14 -2.96
CA GLN A 39 3.89 8.04 -3.50
C GLN A 39 2.83 8.75 -2.64
N THR A 40 3.12 8.99 -1.37
CA THR A 40 2.13 9.49 -0.40
C THR A 40 2.45 10.90 0.10
N ASP A 41 3.34 11.62 -0.60
CA ASP A 41 3.84 12.95 -0.21
C ASP A 41 4.36 13.01 1.24
N GLY A 42 4.85 11.88 1.75
CA GLY A 42 5.40 11.75 3.09
C GLY A 42 4.38 11.47 4.21
N ASP A 43 3.08 11.43 3.93
CA ASP A 43 2.08 11.00 4.92
C ASP A 43 1.85 9.49 4.84
N LEU A 44 2.06 8.78 5.95
CA LEU A 44 1.85 7.34 6.05
C LEU A 44 0.72 6.95 7.02
N GLU A 45 0.10 7.90 7.73
CA GLU A 45 -0.84 7.58 8.82
C GLU A 45 -2.10 6.86 8.32
N ASN A 46 -2.57 7.22 7.12
CA ASN A 46 -3.77 6.65 6.51
C ASN A 46 -3.47 5.72 5.34
N VAL A 47 -2.20 5.38 5.13
CA VAL A 47 -1.76 4.60 3.98
C VAL A 47 -1.97 3.11 4.25
N GLN A 48 -2.82 2.50 3.42
CA GLN A 48 -3.07 1.07 3.47
C GLN A 48 -2.30 0.38 2.35
N VAL A 49 -1.33 -0.45 2.72
CA VAL A 49 -0.59 -1.27 1.76
C VAL A 49 -1.19 -2.67 1.70
N TYR A 50 -1.53 -3.11 0.49
CA TYR A 50 -2.15 -4.39 0.23
C TYR A 50 -1.10 -5.36 -0.35
N CYS A 51 -1.21 -6.64 0.01
CA CYS A 51 -0.40 -7.66 -0.63
C CYS A 51 -0.81 -7.83 -2.10
N GLU A 52 0.10 -8.33 -2.93
CA GLU A 52 -0.11 -8.51 -4.36
C GLU A 52 -1.42 -9.24 -4.70
N ARG A 53 -1.73 -10.31 -3.96
CA ARG A 53 -2.97 -11.09 -4.12
C ARG A 53 -4.22 -10.24 -3.87
N CYS A 54 -4.22 -9.43 -2.82
CA CYS A 54 -5.35 -8.56 -2.48
C CYS A 54 -5.46 -7.37 -3.44
N THR A 55 -4.33 -6.83 -3.91
CA THR A 55 -4.29 -5.81 -4.97
C THR A 55 -4.95 -6.32 -6.24
N GLN A 56 -4.58 -7.51 -6.71
CA GLN A 56 -5.21 -8.14 -7.89
C GLN A 56 -6.71 -8.36 -7.70
N LYS A 57 -7.15 -8.86 -6.53
CA LYS A 57 -8.58 -9.03 -6.23
C LYS A 57 -9.35 -7.70 -6.29
N ARG A 58 -8.78 -6.62 -5.75
CA ARG A 58 -9.39 -5.27 -5.81
C ARG A 58 -9.46 -4.74 -7.24
N ALA A 59 -8.40 -4.91 -8.03
CA ALA A 59 -8.39 -4.51 -9.43
C ALA A 59 -9.47 -5.24 -10.24
N LEU A 60 -9.62 -6.55 -10.05
CA LEU A 60 -10.67 -7.35 -10.69
C LEU A 60 -12.08 -6.93 -10.27
N ALA A 61 -12.29 -6.63 -8.98
CA ALA A 61 -13.58 -6.13 -8.49
C ALA A 61 -13.95 -4.76 -9.11
N GLN A 62 -12.97 -3.87 -9.28
CA GLN A 62 -13.17 -2.57 -9.93
C GLN A 62 -13.47 -2.70 -11.42
N ALA A 63 -12.80 -3.62 -12.12
CA ALA A 63 -13.05 -3.91 -13.53
C ALA A 63 -14.48 -4.48 -13.76
N GLY A 64 -14.98 -5.30 -12.82
CA GLY A 64 -16.37 -5.79 -12.84
C GLY A 64 -17.41 -4.69 -12.59
N ALA A 65 -17.11 -3.73 -11.72
CA ALA A 65 -18.00 -2.61 -11.39
C ALA A 65 -18.14 -1.58 -12.53
N HIS A 66 -17.13 -1.42 -13.38
CA HIS A 66 -17.18 -0.49 -14.52
C HIS A 66 -18.07 -0.97 -15.69
N ARG A 67 -18.51 -2.24 -15.68
CA ARG A 67 -19.42 -2.77 -16.72
C ARG A 67 -20.89 -2.41 -16.51
N GLY A 68 -21.24 -1.78 -15.37
CA GLY A 68 -22.62 -1.44 -15.00
C GLY A 68 -22.96 0.05 -14.99
N LYS A 69 -22.00 0.96 -15.17
CA LYS A 69 -22.29 2.41 -15.30
C LYS A 69 -22.40 2.78 -16.77
N GLY A 70 -23.60 2.56 -17.33
CA GLY A 70 -24.02 3.21 -18.55
C GLY A 70 -23.87 4.72 -18.39
N VAL A 71 -23.11 5.31 -19.31
CA VAL A 71 -22.99 6.76 -19.51
C VAL A 71 -24.41 7.35 -19.63
N GLN A 72 -24.80 8.20 -18.68
CA GLN A 72 -25.92 9.12 -18.86
C GLN A 72 -25.33 10.37 -19.54
N THR A 73 -25.50 10.46 -20.85
CA THR A 73 -25.37 11.71 -21.61
C THR A 73 -26.59 12.57 -21.29
N HIS A 74 -26.40 13.65 -20.55
CA HIS A 74 -27.38 14.74 -20.52
C HIS A 74 -27.35 15.47 -21.87
N GLY A 75 -28.53 15.65 -22.46
CA GLY A 75 -28.75 16.41 -23.70
C GLY A 75 -28.99 17.89 -23.45
#